data_AF-E1R0I3-F1
#
_entry.id   AF-E1R0I3-F1
#
_cell.length_a   1.000
_cell.length_b   1.000
_cell.length_c   1.000
_cell.angle_alpha   90.00
_cell.angle_beta   90.00
_cell.angle_gamma   90.00
#
_symmetry.space_group_name_H-M   'P 1'
#
loop_
_entity.id
_entity.type
_entity.pdbx_description
1 polymer ?
#
loop_
_entity_poly.entity_id
_entity_poly.type
_entity_poly.pdbx_seq_one_letter_code
_entity_poly.pdbx_strand_id
1 'polypeptide(L)'
;MTETNTLTEREYVDLPEDLHYATEFGTATRFSRSWGGHRFTDEEVAALSEGKSVTFTLTRSDGSSETIVGHLEGKMFEPEDDPDRGPIVYVGFTKEANSATHAEGIWARTGTKVRFKRSFGTHTFSEGEVTALLADEYVGFTATSRSGGQYEATGRLEPQSFEAGGGRVVNFIGFKPDFGH
;
A
#
# COMPACT_ATOMS: atom_id res chain seq x y z
N MET A 1 10.77 41.83 -3.88
CA MET A 1 10.50 41.29 -2.53
C MET A 1 10.29 39.81 -2.74
N THR A 2 11.28 39.00 -2.38
CA THR A 2 11.26 37.55 -2.55
C THR A 2 10.33 36.95 -1.49
N GLU A 3 9.25 36.30 -1.94
CA GLU A 3 8.38 35.50 -1.07
C GLU A 3 9.23 34.43 -0.38
N THR A 4 9.32 34.53 0.95
CA THR A 4 9.84 33.49 1.81
C THR A 4 8.91 32.28 1.70
N ASN A 5 9.30 31.31 0.88
CA ASN A 5 8.71 29.98 0.85
C ASN A 5 8.95 29.33 2.23
N THR A 6 7.95 29.37 3.11
CA THR A 6 7.94 28.66 4.39
C THR A 6 7.85 27.16 4.11
N LEU A 7 8.97 26.56 3.73
CA LEU A 7 9.18 25.13 3.89
C LEU A 7 9.05 24.84 5.39
N THR A 8 7.92 24.24 5.77
CA THR A 8 7.73 23.66 7.09
C THR A 8 8.92 22.73 7.33
N GLU A 9 9.75 23.04 8.32
CA GLU A 9 10.93 22.26 8.64
C GLU A 9 10.48 20.84 8.98
N ARG A 10 10.82 19.89 8.10
CA ARG A 10 10.43 18.49 8.30
C ARG A 10 11.25 17.95 9.46
N GLU A 11 10.57 17.58 10.54
CA GLU A 11 11.18 16.87 11.66
C GLU A 11 11.51 15.43 11.22
N TYR A 12 12.77 15.03 11.45
CA TYR A 12 13.26 13.69 11.15
C TYR A 12 13.72 13.00 12.43
N VAL A 13 13.60 11.68 12.45
CA VAL A 13 14.09 10.81 13.52
C VAL A 13 15.11 9.84 12.93
N ASP A 14 16.30 9.79 13.54
CA ASP A 14 17.34 8.84 13.17
C ASP A 14 16.95 7.42 13.61
N LEU A 15 17.20 6.46 12.72
CA LEU A 15 16.87 5.06 12.91
C LEU A 15 18.07 4.28 13.45
N PRO A 16 17.82 3.23 14.25
CA PRO A 16 18.86 2.26 14.56
C PRO A 16 19.31 1.54 13.28
N GLU A 17 20.55 1.04 13.32
CA GLU A 17 21.25 0.50 12.14
C GLU A 17 20.52 -0.69 11.49
N ASP A 18 19.82 -1.50 12.28
CA ASP A 18 19.01 -2.63 11.81
C ASP A 18 17.79 -2.23 10.98
N LEU A 19 17.38 -0.96 11.06
CA LEU A 19 16.31 -0.38 10.24
C LEU A 19 16.84 0.52 9.12
N HIS A 20 18.16 0.59 8.90
CA HIS A 20 18.72 1.29 7.75
C HIS A 20 18.34 0.56 6.46
N TYR A 21 17.85 1.31 5.49
CA TYR A 21 17.57 0.77 4.16
C TYR A 21 18.71 1.14 3.22
N ALA A 22 19.59 0.17 2.95
CA ALA A 22 20.76 0.33 2.10
C ALA A 22 20.53 -0.29 0.71
N THR A 23 20.90 0.45 -0.32
CA THR A 23 20.87 0.03 -1.73
C THR A 23 22.12 0.54 -2.45
N GLU A 24 22.30 0.18 -3.71
CA GLU A 24 23.35 0.76 -4.55
C GLU A 24 23.19 2.28 -4.79
N PHE A 25 21.98 2.82 -4.60
CA PHE A 25 21.67 4.23 -4.78
C PHE A 25 21.82 5.06 -3.50
N GLY A 26 22.17 4.42 -2.37
CA GLY A 26 22.42 5.07 -1.09
C GLY A 26 21.80 4.35 0.09
N THR A 27 21.91 4.98 1.26
CA THR A 27 21.40 4.47 2.54
C THR A 27 20.46 5.48 3.17
N ALA A 28 19.24 5.05 3.47
CA ALA A 28 18.29 5.82 4.26
C ALA A 28 18.40 5.44 5.74
N THR A 29 18.76 6.42 6.57
CA THR A 29 19.06 6.24 8.00
C THR A 29 18.07 6.91 8.93
N ARG A 30 17.03 7.55 8.40
CA ARG A 30 16.06 8.35 9.15
C ARG A 30 14.71 8.36 8.46
N PHE A 31 13.66 8.62 9.22
CA PHE A 31 12.30 8.79 8.72
C PHE A 31 11.70 10.13 9.16
N SER A 32 10.69 10.62 8.46
CA SER A 32 9.98 11.83 8.89
C SER A 32 9.07 11.51 10.07
N ARG A 33 9.09 12.39 11.07
CA ARG A 33 8.20 12.29 12.24
C ARG A 33 6.74 12.60 11.95
N SER A 34 6.41 12.94 10.70
CA SER A 34 5.05 13.23 10.30
C SER A 34 4.67 12.45 9.05
N TRP A 35 3.45 11.91 9.04
CA TRP A 35 2.89 11.20 7.90
C TRP A 35 1.40 11.51 7.74
N GLY A 36 0.97 11.87 6.53
CA GLY A 36 -0.45 12.08 6.22
C GLY A 36 -1.14 13.20 7.02
N GLY A 37 -0.40 14.05 7.73
CA GLY A 37 -0.93 15.06 8.67
C GLY A 37 -0.92 14.64 10.14
N HIS A 38 -0.57 13.38 10.44
CA HIS A 38 -0.29 12.91 11.79
C HIS A 38 1.18 13.17 12.14
N ARG A 39 1.45 13.71 13.33
CA ARG A 39 2.81 13.78 13.90
C ARG A 39 2.95 12.68 14.94
N PHE A 40 3.93 11.79 14.76
CA PHE A 40 4.12 10.66 15.66
C PHE A 40 4.50 11.10 17.07
N THR A 41 3.87 10.50 18.08
CA THR A 41 4.22 10.69 19.50
C THR A 41 5.59 10.07 19.80
N ASP A 42 6.16 10.35 20.97
CA ASP A 42 7.42 9.72 21.37
C ASP A 42 7.28 8.20 21.49
N GLU A 43 6.14 7.71 21.98
CA GLU A 43 5.84 6.27 22.10
C GLU A 43 5.70 5.61 20.74
N GLU A 44 5.01 6.26 19.80
CA GLU A 44 4.89 5.77 18.43
C GLU A 44 6.26 5.73 17.74
N VAL A 45 7.09 6.78 17.93
CA VAL A 45 8.46 6.81 17.41
C VAL A 45 9.30 5.68 17.99
N ALA A 46 9.22 5.42 19.29
CA ALA A 46 9.93 4.31 19.92
C ALA A 46 9.51 2.97 19.33
N ALA A 47 8.20 2.72 19.19
CA ALA A 47 7.69 1.49 18.59
C ALA A 47 8.12 1.32 17.13
N LEU A 48 8.02 2.37 16.31
CA LEU A 48 8.47 2.35 14.91
C LEU A 48 9.98 2.10 14.80
N SER A 49 10.78 2.66 15.71
CA SER A 49 12.23 2.46 15.76
C SER A 49 12.63 1.07 16.26
N GLU A 50 11.70 0.29 16.80
CA GLU A 50 11.87 -1.13 17.09
C GLU A 50 11.33 -2.04 15.97
N GLY A 51 10.97 -1.46 14.81
CA GLY A 51 10.41 -2.17 13.67
C GLY A 51 8.96 -2.63 13.86
N LYS A 52 8.26 -2.11 14.87
CA LYS A 52 6.86 -2.48 15.17
C LYS A 52 5.87 -1.59 14.42
N SER A 53 4.66 -2.10 14.27
CA SER A 53 3.53 -1.31 13.78
C SER A 53 2.94 -0.43 14.89
N VAL A 54 2.45 0.74 14.51
CA VAL A 54 1.70 1.65 15.38
C VAL A 54 0.28 1.85 14.85
N THR A 55 -0.63 2.22 15.74
CA THR A 55 -2.03 2.50 15.41
C THR A 55 -2.41 3.90 15.85
N PHE A 56 -2.95 4.71 14.94
CA PHE A 56 -3.44 6.06 15.23
C PHE A 56 -4.67 6.41 14.40
N THR A 57 -5.39 7.47 14.79
CA THR A 57 -6.54 7.97 14.03
C THR A 57 -6.12 9.18 13.21
N LEU A 58 -6.30 9.10 11.89
CA LEU A 58 -6.06 10.22 10.99
C LEU A 58 -7.37 10.95 10.70
N THR A 59 -7.45 12.23 11.05
CA THR A 59 -8.58 13.10 10.71
C THR A 59 -8.26 13.91 9.46
N ARG A 60 -9.13 13.83 8.45
CA ARG A 60 -9.00 14.54 7.18
C ARG A 60 -9.63 15.92 7.26
N SER A 61 -9.30 16.78 6.29
CA SER A 61 -9.83 18.14 6.19
C SER A 61 -11.35 18.21 6.03
N ASP A 62 -11.99 17.15 5.54
CA ASP A 62 -13.46 17.04 5.41
C ASP A 62 -14.16 16.57 6.70
N GLY A 63 -13.40 16.40 7.79
CA GLY A 63 -13.90 15.93 9.09
C GLY A 63 -14.06 14.41 9.18
N SER A 64 -13.83 13.65 8.11
CA SER A 64 -13.78 12.19 8.18
C SER A 64 -12.54 11.72 8.93
N SER A 65 -12.64 10.58 9.61
CA SER A 65 -11.51 9.95 10.29
C SER A 65 -11.33 8.50 9.87
N GLU A 66 -10.08 8.06 9.92
CA GLU A 66 -9.70 6.69 9.60
C GLU A 66 -8.68 6.17 10.63
N THR A 67 -8.92 4.99 11.20
CA THR A 67 -7.91 4.29 11.99
C THR A 67 -6.86 3.69 11.05
N ILE A 68 -5.61 4.06 11.27
CA ILE A 68 -4.44 3.63 10.50
C ILE A 68 -3.61 2.71 11.37
N VAL A 69 -3.26 1.54 10.82
CA VAL A 69 -2.20 0.67 11.34
C VAL A 69 -1.08 0.68 10.31
N GLY A 70 0.17 0.71 10.74
CA GLY A 70 1.31 0.65 9.82
C GLY A 70 2.66 0.68 10.50
N HIS A 71 3.71 0.49 9.70
CA HIS A 71 5.10 0.34 10.13
C HIS A 71 6.03 1.13 9.21
N LEU A 72 7.32 1.19 9.53
CA LEU A 72 8.33 1.77 8.64
C LEU A 72 8.79 0.75 7.60
N GLU A 73 8.91 1.19 6.35
CA GLU A 73 9.51 0.41 5.27
C GLU A 73 10.54 1.25 4.51
N GLY A 74 11.59 0.56 4.04
CA GLY A 74 12.52 1.10 3.06
C GLY A 74 11.85 1.24 1.69
N LYS A 75 12.01 2.40 1.07
CA LYS A 75 11.36 2.78 -0.17
C LYS A 75 12.33 3.47 -1.11
N MET A 76 11.97 3.42 -2.39
CA MET A 76 12.70 4.07 -3.47
C MET A 76 11.71 4.88 -4.31
N PHE A 77 12.11 6.08 -4.69
CA PHE A 77 11.34 6.97 -5.56
C PHE A 77 12.22 7.45 -6.70
N GLU A 78 11.75 7.24 -7.93
CA GLU A 78 12.42 7.76 -9.14
C GLU A 78 11.76 9.08 -9.54
N PRO A 79 12.49 10.21 -9.48
CA PRO A 79 11.95 11.50 -9.90
C PRO A 79 11.74 11.53 -11.42
N GLU A 80 10.50 11.73 -11.86
CA GLU A 80 10.15 11.83 -13.29
C GLU A 80 10.67 13.14 -13.92
N ASP A 81 10.88 14.18 -13.11
CA ASP A 81 11.29 15.52 -13.54
C ASP A 81 12.80 15.67 -13.81
N ASP A 82 13.61 14.74 -13.30
CA ASP A 82 15.06 14.73 -13.47
C ASP A 82 15.58 13.28 -13.55
N PRO A 83 15.57 12.67 -14.74
CA PRO A 83 15.96 11.27 -14.91
C PRO A 83 17.45 11.01 -14.63
N ASP A 84 18.30 12.05 -14.68
CA ASP A 84 19.74 11.92 -14.39
C ASP A 84 20.03 11.86 -12.88
N ARG A 85 19.07 12.27 -12.03
CA ARG A 85 19.21 12.32 -10.57
C ARG A 85 19.25 10.94 -9.91
N GLY A 86 18.79 9.90 -10.60
CA GLY A 86 18.71 8.54 -10.09
C GLY A 86 17.67 8.36 -8.96
N PRO A 87 17.43 7.11 -8.52
CA PRO A 87 16.46 6.81 -7.49
C PRO A 87 16.83 7.39 -6.12
N ILE A 88 15.85 7.96 -5.42
CA ILE A 88 15.99 8.47 -4.06
C ILE A 88 15.51 7.37 -3.09
N VAL A 89 16.41 6.90 -2.23
CA VAL A 89 16.05 6.00 -1.13
C VAL A 89 15.60 6.75 0.11
N TYR A 90 14.60 6.21 0.80
CA TYR A 90 14.11 6.74 2.07
C TYR A 90 13.46 5.65 2.91
N VAL A 91 13.40 5.86 4.23
CA VAL A 91 12.52 5.07 5.11
C VAL A 91 11.27 5.91 5.36
N GLY A 92 10.11 5.31 5.15
CA GLY A 92 8.83 6.01 5.32
C GLY A 92 7.76 5.09 5.88
N PHE A 93 6.78 5.70 6.56
CA PHE A 93 5.63 4.98 7.07
C PHE A 93 4.82 4.36 5.91
N THR A 94 4.51 3.08 6.04
CA THR A 94 3.59 2.33 5.19
C THR A 94 2.38 1.96 6.02
N LYS A 95 1.21 2.41 5.58
CA LYS A 95 -0.06 1.91 6.08
C LYS A 95 -0.22 0.45 5.68
N GLU A 96 -0.44 -0.42 6.65
CA GLU A 96 -0.83 -1.81 6.42
C GLU A 96 -2.15 -1.89 5.66
N ALA A 97 -2.28 -2.84 4.75
CA ALA A 97 -3.58 -3.19 4.22
C ALA A 97 -4.52 -3.53 5.38
N ASN A 98 -5.71 -2.93 5.38
CA ASN A 98 -6.78 -3.42 6.26
C ASN A 98 -7.15 -4.81 5.75
N SER A 99 -6.68 -5.84 6.45
CA SER A 99 -6.86 -7.26 6.10
C SER A 99 -8.32 -7.68 5.98
N ALA A 100 -9.28 -6.90 6.49
CA ALA A 100 -10.71 -7.13 6.28
C ALA A 100 -11.18 -6.74 4.87
N THR A 101 -10.47 -5.86 4.17
CA THR A 101 -10.89 -5.31 2.87
C THR A 101 -9.88 -5.54 1.75
N HIS A 102 -8.60 -5.70 2.09
CA HIS A 102 -7.51 -5.87 1.15
C HIS A 102 -6.56 -6.95 1.65
N ALA A 103 -5.93 -7.65 0.71
CA ALA A 103 -4.81 -8.53 0.97
C ALA A 103 -3.56 -7.97 0.29
N GLU A 104 -2.40 -8.31 0.82
CA GLU A 104 -1.10 -7.95 0.26
C GLU A 104 -0.11 -9.11 0.33
N GLY A 105 0.86 -9.11 -0.57
CA GLY A 105 1.93 -10.11 -0.60
C GLY A 105 2.76 -10.03 -1.88
N ILE A 106 3.78 -10.87 -1.98
CA ILE A 106 4.58 -10.99 -3.21
C ILE A 106 3.82 -11.85 -4.21
N TRP A 107 3.51 -11.28 -5.38
CA TRP A 107 2.83 -12.02 -6.43
C TRP A 107 3.84 -12.81 -7.25
N ALA A 108 3.71 -14.13 -7.28
CA ALA A 108 4.66 -15.05 -7.92
C ALA A 108 4.86 -14.77 -9.41
N ARG A 109 3.86 -14.23 -10.12
CA ARG A 109 3.98 -13.89 -11.54
C ARG A 109 5.05 -12.85 -11.82
N THR A 110 5.12 -11.81 -10.98
CA THR A 110 6.00 -10.64 -11.21
C THR A 110 7.14 -10.55 -10.20
N GLY A 111 7.05 -11.26 -9.07
CA GLY A 111 7.97 -11.11 -7.94
C GLY A 111 7.81 -9.79 -7.17
N THR A 112 6.77 -9.01 -7.45
CA THR A 112 6.55 -7.69 -6.84
C THR A 112 5.51 -7.76 -5.72
N LYS A 113 5.65 -6.89 -4.70
CA LYS A 113 4.62 -6.71 -3.67
C LYS A 113 3.38 -6.10 -4.31
N VAL A 114 2.24 -6.79 -4.21
CA VAL A 114 0.94 -6.33 -4.70
C VAL A 114 -0.03 -6.15 -3.55
N ARG A 115 -1.02 -5.28 -3.74
CA ARG A 115 -2.19 -5.12 -2.86
C ARG A 115 -3.45 -5.20 -3.70
N PHE A 116 -4.39 -6.05 -3.30
CA PHE A 116 -5.65 -6.26 -4.03
C PHE A 116 -6.84 -6.33 -3.06
N LYS A 117 -8.05 -6.13 -3.56
CA LYS A 117 -9.28 -6.26 -2.75
C LYS A 117 -9.44 -7.71 -2.30
N ARG A 118 -9.78 -7.89 -1.03
CA ARG A 118 -10.04 -9.21 -0.43
C ARG A 118 -11.42 -9.78 -0.78
N SER A 119 -12.18 -9.08 -1.62
CA SER A 119 -13.52 -9.51 -2.00
C SER A 119 -13.79 -9.31 -3.49
N PHE A 120 -14.62 -10.20 -4.02
CA PHE A 120 -15.15 -10.13 -5.37
C PHE A 120 -16.65 -10.47 -5.33
N GLY A 121 -17.50 -9.55 -5.79
CA GLY A 121 -18.95 -9.69 -5.62
C GLY A 121 -19.32 -9.78 -4.13
N THR A 122 -19.97 -10.88 -3.74
CA THR A 122 -20.32 -11.19 -2.35
C THR A 122 -19.32 -12.11 -1.65
N HIS A 123 -18.30 -12.60 -2.36
CA HIS A 123 -17.30 -13.51 -1.81
C HIS A 123 -16.17 -12.73 -1.14
N THR A 124 -15.69 -13.24 -0.01
CA THR A 124 -14.49 -12.74 0.68
C THR A 124 -13.46 -13.84 0.72
N PHE A 125 -12.27 -13.58 0.18
CA PHE A 125 -11.19 -14.56 0.11
C PHE A 125 -10.68 -14.91 1.51
N SER A 126 -10.69 -16.20 1.81
CA SER A 126 -9.98 -16.81 2.94
C SER A 126 -8.46 -16.63 2.82
N GLU A 127 -7.72 -16.90 3.90
CA GLU A 127 -6.25 -16.85 3.85
C GLU A 127 -5.65 -17.87 2.87
N GLY A 128 -6.28 -19.05 2.73
CA GLY A 128 -5.87 -20.06 1.75
C GLY A 128 -6.04 -19.56 0.31
N GLU A 129 -7.16 -18.91 0.01
CA GLU A 129 -7.40 -18.32 -1.30
C GLU A 129 -6.48 -17.13 -1.60
N VAL A 130 -6.20 -16.27 -0.61
CA VAL A 130 -5.21 -15.20 -0.75
C VAL A 130 -3.83 -15.77 -1.06
N THR A 131 -3.43 -16.85 -0.38
CA THR A 131 -2.15 -17.53 -0.62
C THR A 131 -2.09 -18.09 -2.04
N ALA A 132 -3.14 -18.77 -2.51
CA ALA A 132 -3.23 -19.29 -3.88
C ALA A 132 -3.18 -18.17 -4.93
N LEU A 133 -3.91 -17.07 -4.72
CA LEU A 133 -3.89 -15.90 -5.60
C LEU A 133 -2.50 -15.26 -5.70
N LEU A 134 -1.79 -15.12 -4.58
CA LEU A 134 -0.41 -14.63 -4.55
C LEU A 134 0.57 -15.61 -5.22
N ALA A 135 0.27 -16.91 -5.23
CA ALA A 135 1.02 -17.93 -5.97
C ALA A 135 0.71 -17.95 -7.49
N ASP A 136 -0.09 -17.01 -7.99
CA ASP A 136 -0.60 -16.95 -9.37
C ASP A 136 -1.51 -18.12 -9.78
N GLU A 137 -2.12 -18.79 -8.79
CA GLU A 137 -3.05 -19.90 -9.01
C GLU A 137 -4.49 -19.42 -9.27
N TYR A 138 -5.28 -20.30 -9.88
CA TYR A 138 -6.71 -20.10 -10.04
C TYR A 138 -7.46 -20.45 -8.75
N VAL A 139 -8.38 -19.57 -8.35
CA VAL A 139 -9.30 -19.74 -7.23
C VAL A 139 -10.73 -19.74 -7.76
N GLY A 140 -11.51 -20.74 -7.33
CA GLY A 140 -12.92 -20.92 -7.68
C GLY A 140 -13.84 -20.79 -6.47
N PHE A 141 -14.97 -20.08 -6.62
CA PHE A 141 -15.99 -19.90 -5.59
C PHE A 141 -17.37 -19.57 -6.17
N THR A 142 -18.42 -19.83 -5.39
CA THR A 142 -19.78 -19.39 -5.71
C THR A 142 -20.01 -17.97 -5.20
N ALA A 143 -20.57 -17.09 -6.05
CA ALA A 143 -20.94 -15.72 -5.67
C ALA A 143 -22.36 -15.36 -6.15
N THR A 144 -22.90 -14.27 -5.61
CA THR A 144 -24.20 -13.74 -6.00
C THR A 144 -24.03 -12.48 -6.85
N SER A 145 -24.71 -12.45 -7.99
CA SER A 145 -24.73 -11.30 -8.91
C SER A 145 -25.59 -10.16 -8.38
N ARG A 146 -25.49 -8.96 -8.98
CA ARG A 146 -26.33 -7.82 -8.59
C ARG A 146 -27.83 -8.09 -8.74
N SER A 147 -28.23 -8.98 -9.64
CA SER A 147 -29.63 -9.37 -9.84
C SER A 147 -30.09 -10.49 -8.89
N GLY A 148 -29.23 -10.97 -7.99
CA GLY A 148 -29.53 -12.00 -7.01
C GLY A 148 -29.30 -13.44 -7.48
N GLY A 149 -28.92 -13.66 -8.75
CA GLY A 149 -28.57 -14.99 -9.25
C GLY A 149 -27.19 -15.45 -8.78
N GLN A 150 -27.07 -16.72 -8.36
CA GLN A 150 -25.78 -17.34 -8.05
C GLN A 150 -25.01 -17.69 -9.33
N TYR A 151 -23.69 -17.58 -9.28
CA TYR A 151 -22.79 -17.98 -10.34
C TYR A 151 -21.48 -18.51 -9.77
N GLU A 152 -20.85 -19.43 -10.50
CA GLU A 152 -19.49 -19.89 -10.21
C GLU A 152 -18.50 -18.92 -10.86
N ALA A 153 -17.54 -18.44 -10.07
CA ALA A 153 -16.43 -17.62 -10.52
C ALA A 153 -15.15 -18.42 -10.32
N THR A 154 -14.39 -18.64 -11.39
CA THR A 154 -13.02 -19.17 -11.31
C THR A 154 -12.09 -18.15 -11.94
N GLY A 155 -10.98 -17.81 -11.28
CA GLY A 155 -10.09 -16.76 -11.79
C GLY A 155 -8.83 -16.61 -10.97
N ARG A 156 -8.02 -15.62 -11.29
CA ARG A 156 -6.75 -15.33 -10.59
C ARG A 156 -6.47 -13.83 -10.58
N LEU A 157 -5.34 -13.43 -9.99
CA LEU A 157 -4.89 -12.03 -10.09
C LEU A 157 -4.47 -11.70 -11.51
N GLU A 158 -4.89 -10.53 -11.99
CA GLU A 158 -4.49 -9.98 -13.29
C GLU A 158 -4.34 -8.46 -13.18
N PRO A 159 -3.48 -7.83 -14.02
CA PRO A 159 -3.48 -6.38 -14.19
C PRO A 159 -4.81 -5.92 -14.79
N GLN A 160 -5.40 -4.90 -14.19
CA GLN A 160 -6.69 -4.34 -14.58
C GLN A 160 -6.64 -2.81 -14.52
N SER A 161 -7.55 -2.17 -15.24
CA SER A 161 -7.68 -0.71 -15.28
C SER A 161 -9.14 -0.29 -15.24
N PHE A 162 -9.42 0.86 -14.61
CA PHE A 162 -10.73 1.51 -14.71
C PHE A 162 -10.58 3.02 -14.90
N GLU A 163 -11.55 3.65 -15.54
CA GLU A 163 -11.65 5.11 -15.64
C GLU A 163 -12.30 5.67 -14.38
N ALA A 164 -11.56 6.52 -13.67
CA ALA A 164 -12.06 7.36 -12.59
C ALA A 164 -12.62 8.68 -13.16
N GLY A 165 -13.30 9.45 -12.30
CA GLY A 165 -13.84 10.75 -12.68
C GLY A 165 -12.77 11.69 -13.26
N GLY A 166 -13.15 12.44 -14.31
CA GLY A 166 -12.25 13.39 -14.98
C GLY A 166 -11.28 12.76 -15.99
N GLY A 167 -11.55 11.54 -16.47
CA GLY A 167 -10.73 10.88 -17.52
C GLY A 167 -9.43 10.25 -17.02
N ARG A 168 -9.25 10.14 -15.69
CA ARG A 168 -8.08 9.51 -15.09
C ARG A 168 -8.20 7.99 -15.17
N VAL A 169 -7.24 7.32 -15.81
CA VAL A 169 -7.13 5.85 -15.78
C VAL A 169 -6.36 5.41 -14.52
N VAL A 170 -6.91 4.46 -13.79
CA VAL A 170 -6.27 3.86 -12.60
C VAL A 170 -5.96 2.40 -12.90
N ASN A 171 -4.67 2.04 -12.83
CA ASN A 171 -4.18 0.67 -12.95
C ASN A 171 -4.10 0.01 -11.57
N PHE A 172 -4.48 -1.26 -11.48
CA PHE A 172 -4.43 -2.04 -10.24
C PHE A 172 -4.31 -3.54 -10.52
N ILE A 173 -3.83 -4.30 -9.53
CA ILE A 173 -3.90 -5.77 -9.55
C ILE A 173 -5.17 -6.20 -8.82
N GLY A 174 -5.93 -7.11 -9.41
CA GLY A 174 -7.15 -7.63 -8.78
C GLY A 174 -7.57 -8.97 -9.34
N PHE A 175 -8.47 -9.65 -8.63
CA PHE A 175 -9.09 -10.88 -9.11
C PHE A 175 -9.84 -10.61 -10.41
N LYS A 176 -9.59 -11.41 -11.44
CA LYS A 176 -10.30 -11.40 -12.71
C LYS A 176 -10.91 -12.78 -12.94
N PRO A 177 -12.25 -12.92 -12.90
CA PRO A 177 -12.89 -14.18 -13.24
C PRO A 177 -12.69 -14.50 -14.73
N ASP A 178 -12.45 -15.77 -15.00
CA ASP A 178 -12.53 -16.40 -16.31
C ASP A 178 -13.87 -17.14 -16.40
N PHE A 179 -14.75 -16.65 -17.28
CA PHE A 179 -16.07 -17.26 -17.51
C PHE A 179 -16.06 -18.25 -18.67
N GLY A 180 -14.90 -18.64 -19.19
CA GLY A 180 -14.75 -19.71 -20.19
C GLY A 180 -15.38 -19.40 -21.54
N HIS A 181 -15.08 -18.22 -22.11
CA HIS A 181 -15.51 -17.86 -23.47
C HIS A 181 -14.53 -18.34 -24.55
#